data_AF-A0A348FZ81-F1
#
_entry.id   AF-A0A348FZ81-F1
#
_cell.length_a   1.000
_cell.length_b   1.000
_cell.length_c   1.000
_cell.angle_alpha   90.00
_cell.angle_beta   90.00
_cell.angle_gamma   90.00
#
_symmetry.space_group_name_H-M   'P 1'
#
loop_
_entity.id
_entity.type
_entity.pdbx_description
1 polymer ?
#
loop_
_entity_poly.entity_id
_entity_poly.type
_entity_poly.pdbx_seq_one_letter_code
_entity_poly.pdbx_strand_id
1 'polypeptide(L)'
;MLDGIRTKLRDPRFLGGAGLVVGGAVLGATLLIGFDAVVEASNRQEFCVSCHEMKQAVWPEYQTTVHFANASGVQATCADCHVPRAWPAKFVHKIGSINEIYHWALGTIDTPEKFETHRAALAAKVWAEMKANDSAECRHCHNVAAMDRARQHTAARDVHPAALAAGMTCIDCHKGIAHKLPEAPKPLAVSTAPVATAPGTAAPAQMQAQAQLPAPTPGTTQAPMKATHPPVTDPASCIACHKGVTDQPVRPGQSPDPTKKHPIAIREGVNCMLCHTAPGKMPGQ
;
A
#
# COMPACT_ATOMS: atom_id res chain seq x y z
N MET A 1 51.04 27.20 30.21
CA MET A 1 49.84 26.65 29.54
C MET A 1 48.90 25.96 30.52
N LEU A 2 49.40 25.06 31.38
CA LEU A 2 48.61 24.34 32.39
C LEU A 2 47.96 25.25 33.44
N ASP A 3 48.66 26.29 33.90
CA ASP A 3 48.11 27.21 34.92
C ASP A 3 46.93 28.04 34.43
N GLY A 4 46.92 28.41 33.14
CA GLY A 4 45.81 29.12 32.50
C GLY A 4 44.55 28.26 32.32
N ILE A 5 44.72 26.95 32.16
CA ILE A 5 43.61 25.99 32.16
C ILE A 5 43.06 25.82 33.58
N ARG A 6 43.95 25.76 34.57
CA ARG A 6 43.59 25.58 35.98
C ARG A 6 42.85 26.79 36.57
N THR A 7 43.16 28.01 36.13
CA THR A 7 42.42 29.22 36.52
C THR A 7 41.05 29.30 35.86
N LYS A 8 40.92 28.96 34.56
CA LYS A 8 39.61 28.88 33.89
C LYS A 8 38.68 27.84 34.50
N LEU A 9 39.20 26.66 34.87
CA LEU A 9 38.43 25.61 35.54
C LEU A 9 37.99 25.95 36.97
N ARG A 10 38.51 27.02 37.56
CA ARG A 10 38.09 27.54 38.88
C ARG A 10 37.20 28.78 38.77
N ASP A 11 37.01 29.35 37.57
CA ASP A 11 36.12 30.48 37.37
C ASP A 11 34.66 30.02 37.46
N PRO A 12 33.87 30.48 38.44
CA PRO A 12 32.47 30.09 38.60
C PRO A 12 31.62 30.46 37.37
N ARG A 13 32.01 31.47 36.59
CA ARG A 13 31.32 31.84 35.34
C ARG A 13 31.57 30.81 34.24
N PHE A 14 32.80 30.32 34.14
CA PHE A 14 33.15 29.25 33.20
C PHE A 14 32.48 27.92 33.59
N LEU A 15 32.49 27.57 34.88
CA LEU A 15 31.82 26.37 35.39
C LEU A 15 30.30 26.45 35.24
N GLY A 16 29.68 27.61 35.49
CA GLY A 16 28.25 27.83 35.26
C GLY A 16 27.86 27.73 33.79
N GLY A 17 28.64 28.33 32.89
CA GLY A 17 28.44 28.22 31.44
C GLY A 17 28.61 26.79 30.92
N ALA A 18 29.67 26.10 31.36
CA ALA A 18 29.89 24.69 31.02
C ALA A 18 28.78 23.79 31.57
N GLY A 19 28.32 24.06 32.80
CA GLY A 19 27.19 23.35 33.42
C GLY A 19 25.88 23.52 32.65
N LEU A 20 25.57 24.72 32.15
CA LEU A 20 24.40 24.97 31.29
C LEU A 20 24.49 24.23 29.95
N VAL A 21 25.66 24.24 29.30
CA VAL A 21 25.85 23.53 28.03
C VAL A 21 25.73 22.02 28.22
N VAL A 22 26.39 21.46 29.22
CA VAL A 22 26.34 20.03 29.52
C VAL A 22 24.94 19.62 29.96
N GLY A 23 24.33 20.38 30.88
CA GLY A 23 22.97 20.12 31.35
C GLY A 23 21.93 20.19 30.23
N GLY A 24 22.03 21.19 29.35
CA GLY A 24 21.17 21.32 28.18
C GLY A 24 21.37 20.18 27.17
N ALA A 25 22.61 19.76 26.92
CA ALA A 25 22.90 18.62 26.05
C ALA A 25 22.35 17.30 26.61
N VAL A 26 22.50 17.07 27.92
CA VAL A 26 21.94 15.88 28.60
C VAL A 26 20.41 15.90 28.53
N LEU A 27 19.78 17.03 28.87
CA LEU A 27 18.32 17.17 28.77
C LEU A 27 17.83 16.95 27.34
N GLY A 28 18.47 17.56 26.35
CA GLY A 28 18.13 17.38 24.94
C GLY A 28 18.26 15.93 24.49
N ALA A 29 19.34 15.25 24.85
CA ALA A 29 19.53 13.83 24.55
C ALA A 29 18.46 12.97 25.21
N THR A 30 18.15 13.20 26.50
CA THR A 30 17.09 12.46 27.20
C THR A 30 15.73 12.66 26.55
N LEU A 31 15.39 13.89 26.15
CA LEU A 31 14.12 14.18 25.48
C LEU A 31 14.03 13.51 24.10
N LEU A 32 15.11 13.54 23.31
CA LEU A 32 15.14 12.90 21.99
C LEU A 32 15.05 11.38 22.09
N ILE A 33 15.79 10.77 23.01
CA ILE A 33 15.74 9.32 23.25
C ILE A 33 14.35 8.92 23.75
N GLY A 34 13.78 9.68 24.70
CA GLY A 34 12.44 9.42 25.22
C GLY A 34 11.37 9.55 24.13
N PHE A 35 11.48 10.56 23.26
CA PHE A 35 10.57 10.75 22.14
C PHE A 35 10.64 9.58 21.15
N ASP A 36 11.84 9.18 20.72
CA ASP A 36 12.01 8.05 19.79
C ASP A 36 11.49 6.73 20.38
N ALA A 37 11.73 6.50 21.67
CA ALA A 37 11.20 5.33 22.37
C ALA A 37 9.66 5.29 22.39
N VAL A 38 8.99 6.44 22.55
CA VAL A 38 7.52 6.53 22.48
C VAL A 38 7.02 6.28 21.06
N VAL A 39 7.68 6.87 20.06
CA VAL A 39 7.34 6.63 18.65
C VAL A 39 7.46 5.15 18.33
N GLU A 40 8.53 4.49 18.76
CA GLU A 40 8.74 3.08 18.50
C GLU A 40 7.78 2.19 19.29
N ALA A 41 7.48 2.52 20.55
CA ALA A 41 6.44 1.84 21.31
C ALA A 41 5.06 1.89 20.60
N SER A 42 4.73 3.03 19.98
CA SER A 42 3.50 3.20 19.20
C SER A 42 3.51 2.53 17.81
N ASN A 43 4.61 1.89 17.41
CA ASN A 43 4.70 1.08 16.19
C ASN A 43 4.53 -0.42 16.47
N ARG A 44 4.49 -0.82 17.74
CA ARG A 44 4.42 -2.23 18.10
C ARG A 44 3.04 -2.80 17.84
N GLN A 45 3.01 -4.09 17.50
CA GLN A 45 1.79 -4.83 17.23
C GLN A 45 0.79 -4.74 18.39
N GLU A 46 1.27 -4.82 19.63
CA GLU A 46 0.47 -4.76 20.85
C GLU A 46 -0.22 -3.41 21.03
N PHE A 47 0.44 -2.33 20.61
CA PHE A 47 -0.16 -1.00 20.64
C PHE A 47 -1.27 -0.89 19.59
N CYS A 48 -1.02 -1.34 18.35
CA CYS A 48 -2.01 -1.28 17.27
C CYS A 48 -3.31 -2.02 17.62
N VAL A 49 -3.23 -3.15 18.32
CA VAL A 49 -4.41 -3.96 18.73
C VAL A 49 -4.90 -3.65 20.14
N SER A 50 -4.41 -2.57 20.76
CA SER A 50 -4.88 -2.15 22.08
C SER A 50 -6.27 -1.50 22.02
N CYS A 51 -6.62 -0.90 20.89
CA CYS A 51 -7.96 -0.37 20.62
C CYS A 51 -8.93 -1.50 20.25
N HIS A 52 -10.19 -1.40 20.69
CA HIS A 52 -11.16 -2.48 20.55
C HIS A 52 -11.58 -2.69 19.08
N GLU A 53 -11.71 -1.61 18.32
CA GLU A 53 -12.03 -1.64 16.89
C GLU A 53 -10.96 -2.39 16.09
N MET A 54 -9.68 -2.15 16.39
CA MET A 54 -8.56 -2.86 15.75
C MET A 54 -8.53 -4.32 16.19
N LYS A 55 -8.71 -4.57 17.49
CA LYS A 55 -8.68 -5.92 18.08
C LYS A 55 -9.82 -6.82 17.58
N GLN A 56 -11.00 -6.25 17.36
CA GLN A 56 -12.21 -7.02 17.03
C GLN A 56 -12.44 -7.11 15.52
N ALA A 57 -12.26 -6.01 14.76
CA ALA A 57 -12.57 -5.98 13.33
C ALA A 57 -11.37 -6.35 12.45
N VAL A 58 -10.17 -5.86 12.79
CA VAL A 58 -9.01 -5.88 11.88
C VAL A 58 -8.04 -7.03 12.19
N TRP A 59 -7.75 -7.25 13.48
CA TRP A 59 -6.79 -8.26 13.94
C TRP A 59 -7.14 -9.70 13.50
N PRO A 60 -8.39 -10.19 13.65
CA PRO A 60 -8.73 -11.55 13.21
C PRO A 60 -8.54 -11.76 11.71
N GLU A 61 -8.76 -10.72 10.90
CA GLU A 61 -8.56 -10.78 9.45
C GLU A 61 -7.07 -10.95 9.11
N TYR A 62 -6.22 -10.14 9.74
CA TYR A 62 -4.77 -10.22 9.55
C TYR A 62 -4.20 -11.60 9.92
N GLN A 63 -4.70 -12.23 10.99
CA GLN A 63 -4.26 -13.55 11.44
C GLN A 63 -4.49 -14.66 10.41
N THR A 64 -5.40 -14.48 9.45
CA THR A 64 -5.67 -15.45 8.38
C THR A 64 -4.69 -15.36 7.21
N THR A 65 -3.75 -14.42 7.25
CA THR A 65 -2.93 -14.03 6.08
C THR A 65 -1.53 -14.63 6.13
N VAL A 66 -0.88 -14.69 4.98
CA VAL A 66 0.54 -15.08 4.87
C VAL A 66 1.48 -14.10 5.55
N HIS A 67 1.06 -12.86 5.79
CA HIS A 67 1.86 -11.87 6.53
C HIS A 67 1.87 -12.15 8.03
N PHE A 68 0.86 -12.86 8.55
CA PHE A 68 0.83 -13.35 9.92
C PHE A 68 1.55 -14.69 10.06
N ALA A 69 1.25 -15.67 9.21
CA ALA A 69 1.82 -17.01 9.29
C ALA A 69 2.27 -17.51 7.91
N ASN A 70 3.56 -17.80 7.76
CA ASN A 70 4.14 -18.32 6.52
C ASN A 70 5.31 -19.28 6.80
N ALA A 71 5.74 -19.97 5.74
CA ALA A 71 6.78 -20.99 5.81
C ALA A 71 8.17 -20.46 6.22
N SER A 72 8.44 -19.15 6.09
CA SER A 72 9.73 -18.57 6.46
C SER A 72 9.82 -18.16 7.94
N GLY A 73 8.68 -18.05 8.63
CA GLY A 73 8.60 -17.52 10.00
C GLY A 73 8.80 -16.01 10.12
N VAL A 74 9.06 -15.29 9.02
CA VAL A 74 9.15 -13.82 9.01
C VAL A 74 7.75 -13.22 8.99
N GLN A 75 7.43 -12.40 9.98
CA GLN A 75 6.12 -11.77 10.10
C GLN A 75 6.20 -10.28 9.78
N ALA A 76 5.23 -9.76 9.04
CA ALA A 76 5.07 -8.32 8.81
C ALA A 76 3.97 -7.80 9.74
N THR A 77 4.33 -6.94 10.69
CA THR A 77 3.42 -6.36 11.69
C THR A 77 2.57 -5.23 11.11
N CYS A 78 1.60 -4.73 11.87
CA CYS A 78 0.78 -3.58 11.46
C CYS A 78 1.62 -2.40 10.95
N ALA A 79 2.66 -2.01 11.69
CA ALA A 79 3.48 -0.85 11.33
C ALA A 79 4.34 -1.08 10.08
N ASP A 80 4.69 -2.34 9.76
CA ASP A 80 5.46 -2.64 8.55
C ASP A 80 4.72 -2.24 7.27
N CYS A 81 3.39 -2.26 7.30
CA CYS A 81 2.53 -1.91 6.17
C CYS A 81 1.87 -0.53 6.31
N HIS A 82 1.49 -0.12 7.53
CA HIS A 82 0.71 1.10 7.74
C HIS A 82 1.52 2.33 8.13
N VAL A 83 2.76 2.18 8.60
CA VAL A 83 3.57 3.29 9.08
C VAL A 83 4.77 3.49 8.15
N PRO A 84 4.94 4.67 7.52
CA PRO A 84 6.10 4.94 6.70
C PRO A 84 7.41 4.76 7.47
N ARG A 85 8.41 4.16 6.83
CA ARG A 85 9.73 3.95 7.47
C ARG A 85 10.59 5.21 7.49
N ALA A 86 10.53 6.01 6.44
CA ALA A 86 11.30 7.25 6.34
C ALA A 86 10.84 8.27 7.39
N TRP A 87 11.77 8.84 8.15
CA TRP A 87 11.45 9.68 9.31
C TRP A 87 10.50 10.86 9.00
N PRO A 88 10.68 11.63 7.91
CA PRO A 88 9.75 12.73 7.61
C PRO A 88 8.32 12.26 7.33
N ALA A 89 8.16 11.19 6.54
CA ALA A 89 6.85 10.62 6.23
C ALA A 89 6.21 9.97 7.47
N LYS A 90 7.01 9.28 8.28
CA LYS A 90 6.57 8.70 9.57
C LYS A 90 6.00 9.78 10.48
N PHE A 91 6.69 10.90 10.61
CA PHE A 91 6.28 12.00 11.47
C PHE A 91 4.96 12.62 11.01
N VAL A 92 4.81 12.89 9.70
CA VAL A 92 3.55 13.38 9.12
C VAL A 92 2.41 12.40 9.36
N HIS A 93 2.64 11.10 9.11
CA HIS A 93 1.65 10.07 9.37
C HIS A 93 1.24 10.03 10.85
N LYS A 94 2.19 10.03 11.78
CA LYS A 94 1.93 10.02 13.23
C LYS A 94 1.12 11.23 13.71
N ILE A 95 1.38 12.43 13.16
CA ILE A 95 0.55 13.61 13.44
C ILE A 95 -0.86 13.42 12.86
N GLY A 96 -0.98 12.91 11.64
CA GLY A 96 -2.27 12.60 11.01
C GLY A 96 -3.10 11.58 11.79
N SER A 97 -2.46 10.58 12.40
CA SER A 97 -3.10 9.56 13.22
C SER A 97 -3.69 10.09 14.53
N ILE A 98 -3.41 11.34 14.94
CA ILE A 98 -4.13 11.99 16.06
C ILE A 98 -5.64 12.02 15.77
N ASN A 99 -6.04 12.08 14.49
CA ASN A 99 -7.44 12.00 14.11
C ASN A 99 -8.09 10.66 14.49
N GLU A 100 -7.33 9.57 14.55
CA GLU A 100 -7.84 8.26 14.99
C GLU A 100 -8.22 8.29 16.47
N ILE A 101 -7.40 8.95 17.31
CA ILE A 101 -7.69 9.13 18.74
C ILE A 101 -8.93 10.01 18.92
N TYR A 102 -9.08 11.06 18.12
CA TYR A 102 -10.26 11.92 18.13
C TYR A 102 -11.53 11.13 17.80
N HIS A 103 -11.51 10.33 16.73
CA HIS A 103 -12.66 9.52 16.32
C HIS A 103 -12.94 8.33 17.24
N TRP A 104 -11.92 7.79 17.88
CA TRP A 104 -12.04 6.82 18.97
C TRP A 104 -12.81 7.43 20.15
N ALA A 105 -12.42 8.63 20.59
CA ALA A 105 -13.11 9.33 21.68
C ALA A 105 -14.57 9.67 21.35
N LEU A 106 -14.88 9.92 20.07
CA LEU A 106 -16.24 10.12 19.58
C LEU A 106 -17.06 8.82 19.40
N GLY A 107 -16.43 7.65 19.47
CA GLY A 107 -17.11 6.37 19.20
C GLY A 107 -17.56 6.21 17.74
N THR A 108 -16.78 6.74 16.80
CA THR A 108 -17.15 6.76 15.36
C THR A 108 -17.26 5.35 14.78
N ILE A 109 -16.39 4.43 15.21
CA ILE A 109 -16.30 3.03 14.75
C ILE A 109 -16.21 2.05 15.93
N ASP A 110 -16.86 2.37 17.06
CA ASP A 110 -16.73 1.64 18.32
C ASP A 110 -17.48 0.29 18.38
N THR A 111 -18.24 -0.05 17.33
CA THR A 111 -18.84 -1.37 17.14
C THR A 111 -18.46 -1.95 15.78
N PRO A 112 -18.48 -3.29 15.62
CA PRO A 112 -18.25 -3.92 14.33
C PRO A 112 -19.14 -3.36 13.22
N GLU A 113 -20.42 -3.09 13.52
CA GLU A 113 -21.38 -2.55 12.54
C GLU A 113 -20.99 -1.14 12.10
N LYS A 114 -20.55 -0.28 13.04
CA LYS A 114 -20.05 1.05 12.70
C LYS A 114 -18.74 0.98 11.91
N PHE A 115 -17.85 0.04 12.25
CA PHE A 115 -16.64 -0.21 11.47
C PHE A 115 -16.98 -0.60 10.02
N GLU A 116 -17.90 -1.55 9.83
CA GLU A 116 -18.33 -2.00 8.50
C GLU A 116 -18.93 -0.86 7.67
N THR A 117 -19.77 0.00 8.28
CA THR A 117 -20.32 1.17 7.57
C THR A 117 -19.26 2.17 7.08
N HIS A 118 -18.10 2.21 7.75
CA HIS A 118 -16.97 3.09 7.38
C HIS A 118 -15.85 2.37 6.63
N ARG A 119 -15.88 1.03 6.50
CA ARG A 119 -14.79 0.22 5.95
C ARG A 119 -14.34 0.71 4.58
N ALA A 120 -15.28 1.03 3.69
CA ALA A 120 -14.96 1.52 2.34
C ALA A 120 -14.18 2.84 2.36
N ALA A 121 -14.58 3.79 3.20
CA ALA A 121 -13.90 5.08 3.33
C ALA A 121 -12.52 4.93 3.96
N LEU A 122 -12.40 4.12 5.02
CA LEU A 122 -11.14 3.82 5.69
C LEU A 122 -10.14 3.13 4.75
N ALA A 123 -10.60 2.10 4.03
CA ALA A 123 -9.77 1.39 3.05
C ALA A 123 -9.32 2.31 1.91
N ALA A 124 -10.22 3.14 1.37
CA ALA A 124 -9.88 4.09 0.31
C ALA A 124 -8.79 5.08 0.75
N LYS A 125 -8.84 5.57 2.00
CA LYS A 125 -7.80 6.44 2.56
C LYS A 125 -6.44 5.73 2.58
N VAL A 126 -6.38 4.53 3.15
CA VAL A 126 -5.13 3.75 3.22
C VAL A 126 -4.59 3.43 1.82
N TRP A 127 -5.45 3.04 0.89
CA TRP A 127 -5.02 2.76 -0.50
C TRP A 127 -4.52 4.01 -1.21
N ALA A 128 -5.13 5.17 -0.98
CA ALA A 128 -4.67 6.43 -1.54
C ALA A 128 -3.27 6.79 -1.01
N GLU A 129 -3.02 6.60 0.29
CA GLU A 129 -1.71 6.82 0.91
C GLU A 129 -0.65 5.86 0.34
N MET A 130 -0.94 4.55 0.31
CA MET A 130 -0.06 3.51 -0.27
C MET A 130 0.15 3.67 -1.78
N LYS A 131 -0.75 4.34 -2.49
CA LYS A 131 -0.56 4.64 -3.91
C LYS A 131 0.29 5.89 -4.09
N ALA A 132 0.02 6.94 -3.31
CA ALA A 132 0.73 8.20 -3.39
C ALA A 132 2.23 8.06 -3.07
N ASN A 133 2.61 7.08 -2.26
CA ASN A 133 4.01 6.80 -1.90
C ASN A 133 4.64 5.65 -2.71
N ASP A 134 4.06 5.25 -3.84
CA ASP A 134 4.51 4.12 -4.67
C ASP A 134 4.58 2.78 -3.89
N SER A 135 3.72 2.58 -2.89
CA SER A 135 3.68 1.37 -2.06
C SER A 135 5.05 1.05 -1.45
N ALA A 136 5.72 2.09 -0.93
CA ALA A 136 7.07 2.01 -0.38
C ALA A 136 7.22 0.91 0.68
N GLU A 137 6.20 0.72 1.51
CA GLU A 137 6.11 -0.26 2.58
C GLU A 137 6.10 -1.68 2.01
N CYS A 138 5.36 -1.91 0.92
CA CYS A 138 5.38 -3.17 0.20
C CYS A 138 6.76 -3.44 -0.40
N ARG A 139 7.35 -2.43 -1.08
CA ARG A 139 8.62 -2.55 -1.80
C ARG A 139 9.82 -2.77 -0.89
N HIS A 140 9.72 -2.36 0.37
CA HIS A 140 10.76 -2.60 1.37
C HIS A 140 11.05 -4.09 1.54
N CYS A 141 10.02 -4.92 1.57
CA CYS A 141 10.15 -6.37 1.68
C CYS A 141 10.05 -7.06 0.31
N HIS A 142 9.25 -6.53 -0.61
CA HIS A 142 9.04 -7.06 -1.96
C HIS A 142 9.85 -6.29 -2.99
N ASN A 143 11.15 -6.59 -3.06
CA ASN A 143 12.00 -6.05 -4.11
C ASN A 143 11.58 -6.62 -5.48
N VAL A 144 11.02 -5.75 -6.32
CA VAL A 144 10.50 -6.07 -7.64
C VAL A 144 11.54 -6.71 -8.56
N ALA A 145 12.79 -6.25 -8.49
CA ALA A 145 13.88 -6.79 -9.31
C ALA A 145 14.31 -8.19 -8.86
N ALA A 146 14.08 -8.54 -7.59
CA ALA A 146 14.47 -9.82 -6.99
C ALA A 146 13.31 -10.84 -6.96
N MET A 147 12.12 -10.48 -7.45
CA MET A 147 11.01 -11.43 -7.54
C MET A 147 11.29 -12.50 -8.59
N ASP A 148 11.29 -13.77 -8.16
CA ASP A 148 11.45 -14.92 -9.05
C ASP A 148 10.18 -15.10 -9.90
N ARG A 149 10.23 -14.57 -11.14
CA ARG A 149 9.15 -14.67 -12.12
C ARG A 149 8.81 -16.10 -12.51
N ALA A 150 9.75 -17.04 -12.44
CA ALA A 150 9.49 -18.43 -12.79
C ALA A 150 8.59 -19.13 -11.76
N ARG A 151 8.63 -18.68 -10.50
CA ARG A 151 7.82 -19.20 -9.40
C ARG A 151 6.51 -18.45 -9.17
N GLN A 152 6.29 -17.35 -9.90
CA GLN A 152 5.01 -16.65 -9.88
C GLN A 152 3.93 -17.47 -10.58
N HIS A 153 2.68 -17.32 -10.12
CA HIS A 153 1.53 -17.81 -10.88
C HIS A 153 1.55 -17.18 -12.28
N THR A 154 1.18 -17.94 -13.31
CA THR A 154 1.27 -17.53 -14.73
C THR A 154 0.65 -16.15 -14.98
N ALA A 155 -0.57 -15.92 -14.48
CA ALA A 155 -1.24 -14.63 -14.54
C ALA A 155 -0.42 -13.46 -13.99
N ALA A 156 0.25 -13.63 -12.85
CA ALA A 156 1.04 -12.57 -12.23
C ALA A 156 2.35 -12.33 -13.01
N ARG A 157 2.99 -13.42 -13.47
CA ARG A 157 4.21 -13.36 -14.29
C ARG A 157 4.01 -12.55 -15.57
N ASP A 158 2.85 -12.70 -16.19
CA ASP A 158 2.54 -12.07 -17.48
C ASP A 158 2.12 -10.59 -17.29
N VAL A 159 1.50 -10.24 -16.16
CA VAL A 159 0.98 -8.89 -15.89
C VAL A 159 1.99 -7.98 -15.19
N HIS A 160 2.79 -8.49 -14.23
CA HIS A 160 3.72 -7.66 -13.47
C HIS A 160 4.65 -6.80 -14.34
N PRO A 161 5.29 -7.31 -15.41
CA PRO A 161 6.21 -6.49 -16.22
C PRO A 161 5.53 -5.29 -16.87
N ALA A 162 4.33 -5.51 -17.44
CA ALA A 162 3.57 -4.46 -18.09
C ALA A 162 3.04 -3.42 -17.08
N ALA A 163 2.52 -3.87 -15.92
CA ALA A 163 2.03 -2.99 -14.87
C ALA A 163 3.13 -2.09 -14.30
N LEU A 164 4.31 -2.65 -14.04
CA LEU A 164 5.48 -1.91 -13.55
C LEU A 164 5.99 -0.91 -14.58
N ALA A 165 6.05 -1.30 -15.86
CA ALA A 165 6.42 -0.39 -16.95
C ALA A 165 5.42 0.76 -17.13
N ALA A 166 4.15 0.53 -16.81
CA ALA A 166 3.09 1.53 -16.80
C ALA A 166 3.08 2.42 -15.54
N GLY A 167 4.02 2.23 -14.61
CA GLY A 167 4.10 3.01 -13.37
C GLY A 167 3.01 2.67 -12.35
N MET A 168 2.40 1.49 -12.44
CA MET A 168 1.40 1.05 -11.46
C MET A 168 2.06 0.67 -10.13
N THR A 169 1.35 0.93 -9.04
CA THR A 169 1.76 0.61 -7.68
C THR A 169 1.27 -0.78 -7.26
N CYS A 170 1.77 -1.33 -6.15
CA CYS A 170 1.29 -2.63 -5.66
C CYS A 170 -0.21 -2.59 -5.35
N ILE A 171 -0.65 -1.50 -4.73
CA ILE A 171 -2.02 -1.35 -4.22
C ILE A 171 -3.05 -1.09 -5.33
N ASP A 172 -2.61 -0.83 -6.57
CA ASP A 172 -3.53 -0.75 -7.71
C ASP A 172 -4.21 -2.10 -7.98
N CYS A 173 -3.51 -3.22 -7.74
CA CYS A 173 -4.03 -4.58 -7.94
C CYS A 173 -4.20 -5.36 -6.63
N HIS A 174 -3.27 -5.21 -5.68
CA HIS A 174 -3.25 -5.99 -4.44
C HIS A 174 -4.03 -5.28 -3.32
N LYS A 175 -5.33 -5.05 -3.54
CA LYS A 175 -6.23 -4.60 -2.47
C LYS A 175 -6.73 -5.80 -1.66
N GLY A 176 -6.98 -5.59 -0.36
CA GLY A 176 -7.45 -6.65 0.53
C GLY A 176 -6.41 -7.73 0.83
N ILE A 177 -5.12 -7.35 0.92
CA ILE A 177 -4.02 -8.29 1.22
C ILE A 177 -4.16 -8.87 2.63
N ALA A 178 -4.39 -7.99 3.61
CA ALA A 178 -4.42 -8.34 5.02
C ALA A 178 -5.82 -8.29 5.65
N HIS A 179 -6.74 -7.57 5.01
CA HIS A 179 -8.06 -7.25 5.54
C HIS A 179 -9.10 -7.48 4.44
N LYS A 180 -10.34 -7.78 4.85
CA LYS A 180 -11.44 -7.97 3.91
C LYS A 180 -11.64 -6.72 3.07
N LEU A 181 -11.86 -6.93 1.78
CA LEU A 181 -12.31 -5.86 0.91
C LEU A 181 -13.65 -5.32 1.42
N PRO A 182 -13.84 -3.99 1.41
CA PRO A 182 -15.18 -3.44 1.59
C PRO A 182 -16.11 -4.01 0.52
N GLU A 183 -17.37 -4.23 0.87
CA GLU A 183 -18.40 -4.47 -0.13
C GLU A 183 -18.37 -3.32 -1.14
N ALA A 184 -18.53 -3.63 -2.43
CA ALA A 184 -18.68 -2.60 -3.45
C ALA A 184 -19.77 -1.62 -2.98
N PRO A 185 -19.56 -0.30 -3.10
CA PRO A 185 -20.50 0.67 -2.55
C PRO A 185 -21.89 0.35 -3.08
N LYS A 186 -22.81 -0.03 -2.19
CA LYS A 186 -24.25 0.08 -2.46
C LYS A 186 -24.43 1.51 -2.98
N PRO A 187 -25.04 1.74 -4.16
CA PRO A 187 -25.08 3.07 -4.75
C PRO A 187 -25.74 4.05 -3.78
N LEU A 188 -24.89 4.79 -3.07
CA LEU A 188 -25.29 5.93 -2.26
C LEU A 188 -25.54 7.03 -3.29
N ALA A 189 -26.71 7.67 -3.19
CA ALA A 189 -27.11 8.75 -4.08
C ALA A 189 -25.96 9.77 -4.20
N VAL A 190 -25.40 9.87 -5.40
CA VAL A 190 -24.29 10.78 -5.71
C VAL A 190 -24.81 12.20 -5.49
N SER A 191 -24.33 12.84 -4.43
CA SER A 191 -24.44 14.29 -4.29
C SER A 191 -23.65 14.94 -5.40
N THR A 192 -24.30 15.76 -6.21
CA THR A 192 -23.77 16.47 -7.39
C THR A 192 -22.93 17.69 -7.04
N ALA A 193 -22.32 17.74 -5.85
CA ALA A 193 -21.48 18.85 -5.46
C ALA A 193 -20.13 18.82 -6.23
N PRO A 194 -19.74 19.91 -6.90
CA PRO A 194 -18.48 19.97 -7.62
C PRO A 194 -17.29 19.93 -6.66
N VAL A 195 -16.31 19.09 -6.97
CA VAL A 195 -15.03 19.01 -6.26
C VAL A 195 -14.20 20.26 -6.57
N ALA A 196 -13.84 21.00 -5.53
CA ALA A 196 -12.90 22.11 -5.64
C ALA A 196 -11.49 21.56 -5.96
N THR A 197 -10.89 22.07 -7.03
CA THR A 197 -9.52 21.78 -7.44
C THR A 197 -8.53 22.50 -6.53
N ALA A 198 -7.66 21.74 -5.85
CA ALA A 198 -6.52 22.29 -5.14
C ALA A 198 -5.36 22.58 -6.12
N PRO A 199 -4.60 23.68 -5.96
CA PRO A 199 -3.50 24.02 -6.84
C PRO A 199 -2.19 23.32 -6.47
N GLY A 200 -1.56 22.73 -7.48
CA GLY A 200 -0.10 22.64 -7.69
C GLY A 200 0.77 22.04 -6.58
N THR A 201 1.17 20.77 -6.75
CA THR A 201 2.44 20.25 -6.22
C THR A 201 3.30 19.73 -7.36
N ALA A 202 4.59 20.08 -7.27
CA ALA A 202 5.60 19.90 -8.30
C ALA A 202 5.82 18.41 -8.67
N ALA A 203 6.11 18.19 -9.94
CA ALA A 203 6.45 16.88 -10.50
C ALA A 203 7.67 16.27 -9.79
N PRO A 204 7.65 14.97 -9.44
CA PRO A 204 8.85 14.30 -8.96
C PRO A 204 9.84 14.11 -10.11
N ALA A 205 11.10 14.39 -9.80
CA ALA A 205 12.25 14.26 -10.68
C ALA A 205 12.36 12.83 -11.24
N GLN A 206 12.57 12.75 -12.55
CA GLN A 206 12.82 11.51 -13.29
C GLN A 206 14.12 10.88 -12.80
N MET A 207 14.03 9.76 -12.08
CA MET A 207 15.19 8.89 -11.86
C MET A 207 15.35 8.01 -13.09
N GLN A 208 16.25 8.42 -13.98
CA GLN A 208 16.75 7.61 -15.07
C GLN A 208 17.55 6.44 -14.49
N ALA A 209 16.98 5.24 -14.50
CA ALA A 209 17.73 4.00 -14.33
C ALA A 209 17.67 3.23 -15.64
N GLN A 210 18.72 3.40 -16.44
CA GLN A 210 19.00 2.57 -17.60
C GLN A 210 19.34 1.16 -17.12
N ALA A 211 18.43 0.22 -17.31
CA ALA A 211 18.74 -1.21 -17.30
C ALA A 211 18.39 -1.74 -18.69
N GLN A 212 19.40 -1.89 -19.55
CA GLN A 212 19.26 -2.64 -20.79
C GLN A 212 18.94 -4.10 -20.45
N LEU A 213 17.67 -4.47 -20.65
CA LEU A 213 17.23 -5.86 -20.62
C LEU A 213 17.79 -6.59 -21.87
N PRO A 214 18.23 -7.85 -21.75
CA PRO A 214 18.51 -8.67 -22.92
C PRO A 214 17.21 -8.92 -23.70
N ALA A 215 17.32 -8.94 -25.04
CA ALA A 215 16.20 -9.17 -25.93
C ALA A 215 15.53 -10.53 -25.65
N PRO A 216 14.18 -10.61 -25.69
CA PRO A 216 13.47 -11.87 -25.52
C PRO A 216 13.77 -12.83 -26.67
N THR A 217 13.99 -14.10 -26.32
CA THR A 217 14.10 -15.21 -27.27
C THR A 217 12.77 -15.38 -28.03
N PRO A 218 12.77 -15.61 -29.36
CA PRO A 218 11.52 -15.78 -30.10
C PRO A 218 10.91 -17.16 -29.79
N GLY A 219 9.87 -17.19 -28.95
CA GLY A 219 9.11 -18.38 -28.64
C GLY A 219 7.62 -18.07 -28.56
N THR A 220 6.89 -18.42 -29.62
CA THR A 220 5.42 -18.37 -29.76
C THR A 220 4.76 -17.01 -29.59
N THR A 221 4.80 -16.19 -30.64
CA THR A 221 3.82 -15.13 -30.89
C THR A 221 2.43 -15.76 -31.05
N GLN A 222 1.53 -15.52 -30.10
CA GLN A 222 0.10 -15.71 -30.36
C GLN A 222 -0.35 -14.66 -31.37
N ALA A 223 -1.01 -15.10 -32.44
CA ALA A 223 -1.49 -14.22 -33.50
C ALA A 223 -2.43 -13.14 -32.93
N PRO A 224 -2.38 -11.89 -33.44
CA PRO A 224 -3.30 -10.85 -33.02
C PRO A 224 -4.74 -11.25 -33.37
N MET A 225 -5.61 -11.30 -32.36
CA MET A 225 -7.04 -11.49 -32.59
C MET A 225 -7.61 -10.23 -33.25
N LYS A 226 -7.90 -10.32 -34.55
CA LYS A 226 -8.56 -9.27 -35.32
C LYS A 226 -10.02 -9.19 -34.86
N ALA A 227 -10.40 -8.15 -34.12
CA ALA A 227 -11.79 -7.93 -33.73
C ALA A 227 -12.63 -7.69 -34.99
N THR A 228 -13.61 -8.56 -35.24
CA THR A 228 -14.54 -8.48 -36.39
C THR A 228 -15.92 -7.93 -36.01
N HIS A 229 -16.06 -7.32 -34.82
CA HIS A 229 -17.32 -6.77 -34.33
C HIS A 229 -17.22 -5.27 -34.01
N PRO A 230 -18.35 -4.53 -34.04
CA PRO A 230 -18.42 -3.15 -33.58
C PRO A 230 -18.02 -3.00 -32.10
N PRO A 231 -17.58 -1.81 -31.65
CA PRO A 231 -17.26 -1.57 -30.24
C PRO A 231 -18.44 -1.91 -29.33
N VAL A 232 -18.17 -2.62 -28.23
CA VAL A 232 -19.17 -2.99 -27.22
C VAL A 232 -18.91 -2.16 -25.96
N THR A 233 -19.96 -1.57 -25.40
CA THR A 233 -19.86 -0.65 -24.25
C THR A 233 -20.37 -1.24 -22.95
N ASP A 234 -20.82 -2.50 -22.96
CA ASP A 234 -21.31 -3.19 -21.77
C ASP A 234 -20.78 -4.63 -21.67
N PRO A 235 -20.47 -5.12 -20.47
CA PRO A 235 -19.97 -6.49 -20.27
C PRO A 235 -20.99 -7.60 -20.57
N ALA A 236 -22.28 -7.33 -20.48
CA ALA A 236 -23.33 -8.35 -20.66
C ALA A 236 -23.42 -8.79 -22.13
N SER A 237 -23.31 -7.84 -23.06
CA SER A 237 -23.24 -8.08 -24.50
C SER A 237 -22.03 -8.95 -24.91
N CYS A 238 -20.92 -8.88 -24.16
CA CYS A 238 -19.75 -9.74 -24.42
C CYS A 238 -20.04 -11.22 -24.15
N ILE A 239 -20.74 -11.54 -23.06
CA ILE A 239 -21.03 -12.93 -22.62
C ILE A 239 -22.04 -13.61 -23.56
N ALA A 240 -22.93 -12.84 -24.17
CA ALA A 240 -23.91 -13.33 -25.14
C ALA A 240 -23.25 -13.96 -26.39
N CYS A 241 -22.12 -13.41 -26.83
CA CYS A 241 -21.40 -13.86 -28.03
C CYS A 241 -20.17 -14.73 -27.71
N HIS A 242 -19.45 -14.47 -26.62
CA HIS A 242 -18.27 -15.25 -26.20
C HIS A 242 -18.63 -16.44 -25.31
N LYS A 243 -19.45 -17.36 -25.83
CA LYS A 243 -19.90 -18.57 -25.10
C LYS A 243 -18.69 -19.38 -24.60
N GLY A 244 -18.59 -19.54 -23.28
CA GLY A 244 -17.49 -20.23 -22.60
C GLY A 244 -16.54 -19.32 -21.81
N VAL A 245 -16.72 -18.01 -21.90
CA VAL A 245 -16.19 -17.03 -20.94
C VAL A 245 -17.19 -16.91 -19.80
N THR A 246 -16.73 -17.09 -18.57
CA THR A 246 -17.57 -17.02 -17.36
C THR A 246 -17.30 -15.71 -16.63
N ASP A 247 -18.36 -15.11 -16.09
CA ASP A 247 -18.29 -13.98 -15.16
C ASP A 247 -18.15 -14.43 -13.70
N GLN A 248 -18.21 -15.74 -13.45
CA GLN A 248 -18.10 -16.30 -12.12
C GLN A 248 -16.68 -16.05 -11.58
N PRO A 249 -16.55 -15.35 -10.44
CA PRO A 249 -15.26 -15.13 -9.82
C PRO A 249 -14.62 -16.47 -9.46
N VAL A 250 -13.31 -16.59 -9.68
CA VAL A 250 -12.56 -17.75 -9.19
C VAL A 250 -12.67 -17.76 -7.68
N ARG A 251 -13.28 -18.83 -7.12
CA ARG A 251 -13.48 -18.97 -5.68
C ARG A 251 -12.13 -18.88 -4.96
N PRO A 252 -12.07 -18.28 -3.75
CA PRO A 252 -10.85 -18.27 -2.96
C PRO A 252 -10.26 -19.69 -2.83
N GLY A 253 -9.01 -19.88 -3.27
CA GLY A 253 -8.31 -21.16 -3.21
C GLY A 253 -8.42 -22.07 -4.45
N GLN A 254 -9.17 -21.69 -5.49
CA GLN A 254 -9.17 -22.41 -6.76
C GLN A 254 -8.20 -21.78 -7.77
N SER A 255 -7.42 -22.61 -8.47
CA SER A 255 -6.66 -22.16 -9.64
C SER A 255 -7.60 -22.02 -10.83
N PRO A 256 -7.45 -20.98 -11.67
CA PRO A 256 -8.20 -20.88 -12.91
C PRO A 256 -8.11 -22.14 -13.78
N ASP A 257 -9.22 -22.52 -14.42
CA ASP A 257 -9.24 -23.63 -15.38
C ASP A 257 -8.42 -23.24 -16.63
N PRO A 258 -7.28 -23.91 -16.90
CA PRO A 258 -6.39 -23.57 -18.01
C PRO A 258 -7.00 -23.88 -19.39
N THR A 259 -8.12 -24.60 -19.45
CA THR A 259 -8.83 -24.90 -20.71
C THR A 259 -9.74 -23.75 -21.16
N LYS A 260 -9.97 -22.76 -20.31
CA LYS A 260 -10.78 -21.58 -20.63
C LYS A 260 -9.89 -20.48 -21.20
N LYS A 261 -10.37 -19.83 -22.26
CA LYS A 261 -9.65 -18.73 -22.95
C LYS A 261 -9.49 -17.45 -22.10
N HIS A 262 -10.23 -17.33 -21.00
CA HIS A 262 -10.17 -16.19 -20.07
C HIS A 262 -10.06 -16.69 -18.61
N PRO A 263 -8.90 -17.19 -18.17
CA PRO A 263 -8.72 -17.73 -16.82
C PRO A 263 -8.73 -16.64 -15.72
N ILE A 264 -8.64 -15.36 -16.08
CA ILE A 264 -8.44 -14.24 -15.13
C ILE A 264 -9.70 -13.36 -14.99
N ALA A 265 -10.84 -13.78 -15.55
CA ALA A 265 -12.02 -12.94 -15.51
C ALA A 265 -12.61 -12.87 -14.09
N ILE A 266 -12.57 -11.65 -13.55
CA ILE A 266 -13.43 -11.12 -12.49
C ILE A 266 -12.96 -11.44 -11.05
N ARG A 267 -11.94 -10.73 -10.60
CA ARG A 267 -11.97 -10.14 -9.25
C ARG A 267 -12.77 -8.85 -9.35
N GLU A 268 -13.65 -8.61 -8.38
CA GLU A 268 -14.55 -7.45 -8.32
C GLU A 268 -13.84 -6.16 -8.72
N GLY A 269 -14.29 -5.53 -9.82
CA GLY A 269 -13.71 -4.29 -10.37
C GLY A 269 -12.91 -4.44 -11.67
N VAL A 270 -12.51 -5.64 -12.09
CA VAL A 270 -11.88 -5.90 -13.40
C VAL A 270 -12.95 -6.37 -14.40
N ASN A 271 -13.33 -5.51 -15.35
CA ASN A 271 -14.32 -5.83 -16.40
C ASN A 271 -13.64 -6.05 -17.76
N CYS A 272 -14.36 -6.68 -18.71
CA CYS A 272 -13.87 -6.94 -20.06
C CYS A 272 -13.36 -5.67 -20.77
N MET A 273 -13.95 -4.50 -20.48
CA MET A 273 -13.57 -3.23 -21.10
C MET A 273 -12.20 -2.73 -20.64
N LEU A 274 -11.75 -3.05 -19.43
CA LEU A 274 -10.41 -2.69 -18.96
C LEU A 274 -9.31 -3.40 -19.76
N CYS A 275 -9.57 -4.61 -20.25
CA CYS A 275 -8.61 -5.36 -21.07
C CYS A 275 -8.80 -5.17 -22.58
N HIS A 276 -9.97 -4.69 -23.03
CA HIS A 276 -10.36 -4.57 -24.45
C HIS A 276 -10.66 -3.12 -24.90
N THR A 277 -10.19 -2.10 -24.18
CA THR A 277 -10.40 -0.70 -24.59
C THR A 277 -9.47 -0.34 -25.77
N ALA A 278 -10.11 -0.14 -26.93
CA ALA A 278 -9.61 0.35 -28.22
C ALA A 278 -9.09 -0.70 -29.25
N PRO A 279 -9.50 -0.57 -30.53
CA PRO A 279 -8.99 -1.42 -31.60
C PRO A 279 -7.53 -1.02 -31.91
N GLY A 280 -6.59 -1.92 -31.64
CA GLY A 280 -5.25 -1.86 -32.23
C GLY A 280 -4.05 -1.86 -31.30
N LYS A 281 -4.21 -1.87 -29.98
CA LYS A 281 -3.07 -2.11 -29.06
C LYS A 281 -3.49 -2.99 -27.90
N MET A 282 -3.22 -4.29 -28.02
CA MET A 282 -2.99 -5.11 -26.83
C MET A 282 -1.67 -4.62 -26.21
N PRO A 283 -1.57 -4.46 -24.88
CA PRO A 283 -0.26 -4.37 -24.25
C PRO A 283 0.46 -5.71 -24.48
N GLY A 284 1.44 -5.72 -25.38
CA GLY A 284 2.17 -6.93 -25.79
C GLY A 284 2.23 -7.23 -27.29
N GLN A 285 1.93 -6.28 -28.17
CA GLN A 285 2.50 -6.26 -29.52
C GLN A 285 3.69 -5.32 -29.59
#